data_AF-A0A7Y8L1K1-F1
#
_entry.id   AF-A0A7Y8L1K1-F1
#
_cell.length_a   1.000
_cell.length_b   1.000
_cell.length_c   1.000
_cell.angle_alpha   90.00
_cell.angle_beta   90.00
_cell.angle_gamma   90.00
#
_symmetry.space_group_name_H-M   'P 1'
#
loop_
_entity.id
_entity.type
_entity.pdbx_description
1 polymer ?
#
loop_
_entity_poly.entity_id
_entity_poly.type
_entity_poly.pdbx_seq_one_letter_code
_entity_poly.pdbx_strand_id
1 'polypeptide(L)'
;MTSFVSAQTRFTDLNELILKGEFTKAKRMIDEKIHSGTLSYPEIFELEFEKERLERIKLDFNKSSDDVLKFINKYYPDLEEKDLIKWEEDGSLEYKIIDGKKWYFSRAASNLFRINKEAKKQKELIEGYKKDQLDVFLEDYIPQVLEESANSQEIFVKPVTFKLNYTVTVEANAVPDGEIIKCWLPFPREGHQRQVDIKFIAANVDEYIIASNDNQQRTIYLQKKAEKDQPTVFNIVVEVTNFNESNLILPELIKPYNTQSGLYKTFTSERIPHIAFTEKIKKLSENIVGDERNPYLAAKKIFTWISENIPWAGAREYSTIENISDYCLTRKHGDCGIKTLLFMTLCRYNGIPAKWQSGWMLHPGEVNLHDWCEIYFEGYGWVPVDQSFGLIDSEYEDEKYFYLGSIDAYHLIINDDYSSTLFPAKLFPRSETVDFQRGELEWRGGNLYFDKWDYNMEVEYK
;
A
#
# COMPACT_ATOMS: atom_id res chain seq x y z
N MET A 1 -18.63 -26.97 2.82
CA MET A 1 -18.55 -25.52 3.03
C MET A 1 -17.39 -25.01 2.19
N THR A 2 -17.68 -24.63 0.96
CA THR A 2 -16.73 -24.00 0.03
C THR A 2 -16.28 -22.68 0.64
N SER A 3 -14.97 -22.45 0.72
CA SER A 3 -14.39 -21.23 1.25
C SER A 3 -14.87 -20.03 0.44
N PHE A 4 -15.81 -19.27 1.01
CA PHE A 4 -16.10 -17.94 0.53
C PHE A 4 -14.83 -17.10 0.75
N VAL A 5 -14.15 -16.73 -0.33
CA VAL A 5 -13.19 -15.63 -0.27
C VAL A 5 -14.05 -14.38 -0.06
N SER A 6 -13.89 -13.66 1.06
CA SER A 6 -14.75 -12.52 1.41
C SER A 6 -14.63 -11.31 0.46
N ALA A 7 -13.91 -11.47 -0.65
CA ALA A 7 -13.78 -10.50 -1.73
C ALA A 7 -14.71 -10.80 -2.92
N GLN A 8 -15.59 -11.80 -2.78
CA GLN A 8 -16.59 -12.18 -3.77
C GLN A 8 -17.99 -11.99 -3.19
N THR A 9 -18.92 -11.55 -4.03
CA THR A 9 -20.33 -11.46 -3.63
C THR A 9 -20.87 -12.84 -3.29
N ARG A 10 -21.99 -12.92 -2.56
CA ARG A 10 -22.70 -14.20 -2.39
C ARG A 10 -23.30 -14.75 -3.69
N PHE A 11 -23.26 -14.00 -4.79
CA PHE A 11 -23.89 -14.32 -6.05
C PHE A 11 -22.87 -14.92 -7.03
N THR A 12 -22.81 -16.25 -7.07
CA THR A 12 -21.84 -16.99 -7.89
C THR A 12 -21.92 -16.64 -9.38
N ASP A 13 -23.14 -16.44 -9.91
CA ASP A 13 -23.40 -16.01 -11.29
C ASP A 13 -22.77 -14.66 -11.61
N LEU A 14 -22.88 -13.70 -10.68
CA LEU A 14 -22.24 -12.39 -10.80
C LEU A 14 -20.72 -12.51 -10.77
N ASN A 15 -20.17 -13.25 -9.80
CA ASN A 15 -18.73 -13.43 -9.65
C ASN A 15 -18.12 -14.06 -10.91
N GLU A 16 -18.80 -15.03 -11.53
CA GLU A 16 -18.35 -15.61 -12.80
C GLU A 16 -18.29 -14.60 -13.94
N LEU A 17 -19.27 -13.70 -14.05
CA LEU A 17 -19.23 -12.63 -15.07
C LEU A 17 -18.04 -11.70 -14.84
N ILE A 18 -17.79 -11.31 -13.58
CA ILE A 18 -16.66 -10.45 -13.22
C ILE A 18 -15.33 -11.14 -13.54
N LEU A 19 -15.18 -12.41 -13.19
CA LEU A 19 -13.98 -13.21 -13.49
C LEU A 19 -13.73 -13.33 -15.00
N LYS A 20 -14.79 -13.51 -15.79
CA LYS A 20 -14.73 -13.57 -17.27
C LYS A 20 -14.52 -12.19 -17.92
N GLY A 21 -14.54 -11.10 -17.15
CA GLY A 21 -14.40 -9.74 -17.67
C GLY A 21 -15.66 -9.18 -18.34
N GLU A 22 -16.82 -9.81 -18.14
CA GLU A 22 -18.11 -9.45 -18.72
C GLU A 22 -18.78 -8.32 -17.91
N PHE A 23 -18.08 -7.20 -17.78
CA PHE A 23 -18.42 -6.11 -16.86
C PHE A 23 -19.76 -5.45 -17.19
N THR A 24 -20.08 -5.27 -18.47
CA THR A 24 -21.38 -4.71 -18.87
C THR A 24 -22.53 -5.62 -18.43
N LYS A 25 -22.38 -6.95 -18.56
CA LYS A 25 -23.38 -7.91 -18.09
C LYS A 25 -23.45 -7.95 -16.56
N ALA A 26 -22.30 -7.92 -15.89
CA ALA A 26 -22.20 -7.91 -14.44
C ALA A 26 -22.92 -6.68 -13.83
N LYS A 27 -22.66 -5.48 -14.35
CA LYS A 27 -23.33 -4.24 -13.89
C LYS A 27 -24.84 -4.30 -14.05
N ARG A 28 -25.33 -4.77 -15.20
CA ARG A 28 -26.77 -4.95 -15.42
C ARG A 28 -27.38 -5.95 -14.42
N MET A 29 -26.69 -7.06 -14.15
CA MET A 29 -27.13 -8.03 -13.16
C MET A 29 -27.14 -7.44 -11.75
N ILE A 30 -26.15 -6.62 -11.38
CA ILE A 30 -26.14 -5.88 -10.12
C ILE A 30 -27.39 -4.99 -10.02
N ASP A 31 -27.67 -4.20 -11.06
CA ASP A 31 -28.84 -3.33 -11.09
C ASP A 31 -30.13 -4.15 -10.93
N GLU A 32 -30.30 -5.25 -11.68
CA GLU A 32 -31.46 -6.14 -11.57
C GLU A 32 -31.62 -6.69 -10.14
N LYS A 33 -30.53 -7.10 -9.48
CA LYS A 33 -30.56 -7.61 -8.10
C LYS A 33 -30.94 -6.52 -7.09
N ILE A 34 -30.41 -5.31 -7.22
CA ILE A 34 -30.75 -4.17 -6.35
C ILE A 34 -32.23 -3.77 -6.52
N HIS A 35 -32.71 -3.67 -7.76
CA HIS A 35 -34.11 -3.30 -8.06
C HIS A 35 -35.13 -4.37 -7.66
N SER A 36 -34.70 -5.61 -7.38
CA SER A 36 -35.59 -6.67 -6.89
C SER A 36 -36.25 -6.34 -5.55
N GLY A 37 -35.66 -5.43 -4.76
CA GLY A 37 -36.18 -5.02 -3.45
C GLY A 37 -36.05 -6.07 -2.35
N THR A 38 -35.30 -7.15 -2.59
CA THR A 38 -35.14 -8.28 -1.66
C THR A 38 -33.87 -8.22 -0.81
N LEU A 39 -33.02 -7.22 -1.05
CA LEU A 39 -31.71 -7.09 -0.43
C LEU A 39 -31.75 -6.19 0.80
N SER A 40 -30.96 -6.52 1.80
CA SER A 40 -30.66 -5.66 2.94
C SER A 40 -29.75 -4.49 2.54
N TYR A 41 -29.70 -3.44 3.37
CA TYR A 41 -28.83 -2.30 3.11
C TYR A 41 -27.33 -2.67 2.95
N PRO A 42 -26.73 -3.53 3.80
CA PRO A 42 -25.35 -3.98 3.59
C PRO A 42 -25.13 -4.69 2.25
N GLU A 43 -26.07 -5.55 1.84
CA GLU A 43 -25.97 -6.25 0.54
C GLU A 43 -26.08 -5.27 -0.64
N ILE A 44 -26.91 -4.24 -0.53
CA ILE A 44 -26.99 -3.17 -1.53
C ILE A 44 -25.67 -2.41 -1.57
N PHE A 45 -25.12 -2.03 -0.41
CA PHE A 45 -23.84 -1.31 -0.32
C PHE A 45 -22.68 -2.12 -0.93
N GLU A 46 -22.60 -3.42 -0.63
CA GLU A 46 -21.62 -4.33 -1.24
C GLU A 46 -21.77 -4.37 -2.76
N LEU A 47 -22.99 -4.52 -3.28
CA LEU A 47 -23.22 -4.56 -4.72
C LEU A 47 -22.92 -3.22 -5.42
N GLU A 48 -23.23 -2.08 -4.80
CA GLU A 48 -22.86 -0.77 -5.33
C GLU A 48 -21.34 -0.57 -5.34
N PHE A 49 -20.63 -1.01 -4.29
CA PHE A 49 -19.18 -1.01 -4.30
C PHE A 49 -18.62 -1.92 -5.39
N GLU A 50 -19.17 -3.12 -5.58
CA GLU A 50 -18.74 -4.02 -6.65
C GLU A 50 -18.91 -3.36 -8.03
N LYS A 51 -20.03 -2.68 -8.26
CA LYS A 51 -20.29 -1.92 -9.48
C LYS A 51 -19.27 -0.80 -9.69
N GLU A 52 -18.89 -0.09 -8.62
CA GLU A 52 -17.83 0.93 -8.65
C GLU A 52 -16.45 0.30 -8.92
N ARG A 53 -16.12 -0.82 -8.26
CA ARG A 53 -14.87 -1.58 -8.46
C ARG A 53 -14.69 -1.98 -9.92
N LEU A 54 -15.74 -2.36 -10.64
CA LEU A 54 -15.66 -2.66 -12.08
C LEU A 54 -15.24 -1.45 -12.92
N GLU A 55 -15.67 -0.23 -12.56
CA GLU A 55 -15.23 0.99 -13.22
C GLU A 55 -13.79 1.37 -12.82
N ARG A 56 -13.43 1.19 -11.54
CA ARG A 56 -12.05 1.38 -11.07
C ARG A 56 -11.06 0.44 -11.77
N ILE A 57 -11.45 -0.82 -12.02
CA ILE A 57 -10.65 -1.77 -12.80
C ILE A 57 -10.44 -1.26 -14.24
N LYS A 58 -11.43 -0.60 -14.85
CA LYS A 58 -11.23 -0.01 -16.20
C LYS A 58 -10.25 1.17 -16.16
N LEU A 59 -10.15 1.90 -15.05
CA LEU A 59 -9.14 2.95 -14.88
C LEU A 59 -7.74 2.34 -14.73
N ASP A 60 -7.61 1.22 -14.01
CA ASP A 60 -6.36 0.47 -13.93
C ASP A 60 -5.96 -0.10 -15.30
N PHE A 61 -6.89 -0.70 -16.05
CA PHE A 61 -6.65 -1.35 -17.33
C PHE A 61 -7.14 -0.49 -18.50
N ASN A 62 -6.34 0.51 -18.86
CA ASN A 62 -6.74 1.55 -19.83
C ASN A 62 -5.79 1.70 -21.03
N LYS A 63 -4.81 0.81 -21.20
CA LYS A 63 -3.85 0.88 -22.33
C LYS A 63 -4.16 -0.14 -23.41
N SER A 64 -4.08 0.31 -24.66
CA SER A 64 -4.15 -0.57 -25.83
C SER A 64 -2.79 -1.20 -26.15
N SER A 65 -2.77 -2.19 -27.03
CA SER A 65 -1.53 -2.76 -27.57
C SER A 65 -0.64 -1.68 -28.20
N ASP A 66 -1.25 -0.73 -28.93
CA ASP A 66 -0.53 0.40 -29.54
C ASP A 66 0.14 1.31 -28.50
N ASP A 67 -0.52 1.59 -27.38
CA ASP A 67 0.05 2.39 -26.29
C ASP A 67 1.28 1.71 -25.68
N VAL A 68 1.19 0.39 -25.48
CA VAL A 68 2.28 -0.44 -24.94
C VAL A 68 3.44 -0.50 -25.93
N LEU A 69 3.18 -0.80 -27.20
CA LEU A 69 4.19 -0.85 -28.26
C LEU A 69 4.89 0.50 -28.41
N LYS A 70 4.16 1.62 -28.37
CA LYS A 70 4.74 2.97 -28.44
C LYS A 70 5.77 3.22 -27.34
N PHE A 71 5.57 2.66 -26.15
CA PHE A 71 6.55 2.77 -25.06
C PHE A 71 7.73 1.81 -25.24
N ILE A 72 7.46 0.53 -25.52
CA ILE A 72 8.48 -0.52 -25.59
C ILE A 72 9.39 -0.35 -26.81
N ASN A 73 8.87 0.16 -27.95
CA ASN A 73 9.64 0.38 -29.18
C ASN A 73 10.81 1.35 -29.02
N LYS A 74 10.85 2.13 -27.93
CA LYS A 74 12.02 2.95 -27.57
C LYS A 74 13.26 2.09 -27.24
N TYR A 75 13.06 0.86 -26.77
CA TYR A 75 14.13 -0.04 -26.32
C TYR A 75 14.28 -1.29 -27.19
N TYR A 76 13.20 -1.69 -27.85
CA TYR A 76 13.14 -2.80 -28.79
C TYR A 76 12.50 -2.31 -30.08
N PRO A 77 13.29 -1.81 -31.06
CA PRO A 77 12.73 -1.29 -32.31
C PRO A 77 11.98 -2.37 -33.10
N ASP A 78 10.99 -1.93 -33.88
CA ASP A 78 10.24 -2.75 -34.84
C ASP A 78 9.43 -3.92 -34.24
N LEU A 79 9.02 -3.82 -32.97
CA LEU A 79 8.10 -4.79 -32.38
C LEU A 79 6.67 -4.60 -32.90
N GLU A 80 6.00 -5.73 -33.12
CA GLU A 80 4.59 -5.83 -33.47
C GLU A 80 3.79 -6.45 -32.31
N GLU A 81 2.45 -6.37 -32.37
CA GLU A 81 1.56 -6.86 -31.31
C GLU A 81 1.79 -8.35 -30.97
N LYS A 82 2.11 -9.17 -31.97
CA LYS A 82 2.41 -10.60 -31.79
C LYS A 82 3.63 -10.86 -30.89
N ASP A 83 4.55 -9.90 -30.80
CA ASP A 83 5.78 -10.03 -30.03
C ASP A 83 5.55 -9.77 -28.54
N LEU A 84 4.43 -9.11 -28.19
CA LEU A 84 4.03 -8.90 -26.79
C LEU A 84 3.63 -10.20 -26.08
N ILE A 85 3.22 -11.23 -26.83
CA ILE A 85 2.70 -12.50 -26.29
C ILE A 85 3.69 -13.15 -25.32
N LYS A 86 4.99 -13.09 -25.60
CA LYS A 86 6.02 -13.65 -24.69
C LYS A 86 5.91 -13.04 -23.28
N TRP A 87 5.81 -11.72 -23.20
CA TRP A 87 5.72 -11.01 -21.92
C TRP A 87 4.32 -11.08 -21.30
N GLU A 88 3.29 -11.33 -22.10
CA GLU A 88 1.95 -11.66 -21.58
C GLU A 88 1.95 -13.02 -20.87
N GLU A 89 2.53 -14.04 -21.50
CA GLU A 89 2.57 -15.42 -21.01
C GLU A 89 3.46 -15.58 -19.78
N ASP A 90 4.61 -14.89 -19.74
CA ASP A 90 5.49 -14.90 -18.56
C ASP A 90 5.00 -13.98 -17.41
N GLY A 91 3.96 -13.18 -17.67
CA GLY A 91 3.32 -12.28 -16.71
C GLY A 91 3.98 -10.90 -16.59
N SER A 92 5.04 -10.60 -17.33
CA SER A 92 5.71 -9.29 -17.28
C SER A 92 4.90 -8.14 -17.90
N LEU A 93 3.91 -8.45 -18.74
CA LEU A 93 2.90 -7.52 -19.21
C LEU A 93 1.53 -7.93 -18.68
N GLU A 94 1.07 -7.21 -17.66
CA GLU A 94 -0.26 -7.43 -17.10
C GLU A 94 -1.35 -6.88 -18.03
N TYR A 95 -2.35 -7.72 -18.32
CA TYR A 95 -3.52 -7.34 -19.09
C TYR A 95 -4.78 -7.97 -18.54
N LYS A 96 -5.93 -7.46 -18.97
CA LYS A 96 -7.24 -8.01 -18.71
C LYS A 96 -8.10 -7.93 -19.97
N ILE A 97 -8.99 -8.91 -20.15
CA ILE A 97 -10.06 -8.82 -21.15
C ILE A 97 -11.27 -8.21 -20.43
N ILE A 98 -11.79 -7.11 -20.95
CA ILE A 98 -12.97 -6.42 -20.43
C ILE A 98 -13.95 -6.26 -21.58
N ASP A 99 -15.14 -6.83 -21.44
CA ASP A 99 -16.22 -6.86 -22.44
C ASP A 99 -15.71 -7.28 -23.83
N GLY A 100 -14.88 -8.33 -23.87
CA GLY A 100 -14.32 -8.91 -25.08
C GLY A 100 -13.11 -8.18 -25.67
N LYS A 101 -12.66 -7.06 -25.08
CA LYS A 101 -11.48 -6.31 -25.54
C LYS A 101 -10.31 -6.45 -24.56
N LYS A 102 -9.10 -6.67 -25.09
CA LYS A 102 -7.86 -6.69 -24.32
C LYS A 102 -7.45 -5.26 -23.93
N TRP A 103 -7.09 -5.08 -22.66
CA TRP A 103 -6.54 -3.86 -22.11
C TRP A 103 -5.36 -4.18 -21.21
N TYR A 104 -4.26 -3.46 -21.37
CA TYR A 104 -3.11 -3.56 -20.49
C TYR A 104 -3.27 -2.65 -19.29
N PHE A 105 -2.70 -3.08 -18.18
CA PHE A 105 -2.57 -2.26 -17.00
C PHE A 105 -1.82 -0.96 -17.32
N SER A 106 -2.25 0.15 -16.72
CA SER A 106 -1.78 1.50 -17.00
C SER A 106 -0.26 1.68 -16.89
N ARG A 107 0.38 0.89 -16.01
CA ARG A 107 1.83 0.86 -15.80
C ARG A 107 2.52 -0.41 -16.34
N ALA A 108 1.82 -1.25 -17.13
CA ALA A 108 2.36 -2.52 -17.63
C ALA A 108 3.68 -2.32 -18.40
N ALA A 109 3.71 -1.40 -19.36
CA ALA A 109 4.90 -1.15 -20.18
C ALA A 109 6.10 -0.67 -19.36
N SER A 110 5.90 0.21 -18.37
CA SER A 110 6.98 0.63 -17.47
C SER A 110 7.42 -0.47 -16.51
N ASN A 111 6.46 -1.28 -16.01
CA ASN A 111 6.74 -2.37 -15.08
C ASN A 111 7.52 -3.51 -15.75
N LEU A 112 7.32 -3.76 -17.05
CA LEU A 112 8.11 -4.73 -17.83
C LEU A 112 9.62 -4.55 -17.57
N PHE A 113 10.11 -3.31 -17.62
CA PHE A 113 11.53 -2.98 -17.42
C PHE A 113 11.97 -3.01 -15.94
N ARG A 114 11.05 -3.17 -14.99
CA ARG A 114 11.35 -3.36 -13.56
C ARG A 114 11.39 -4.84 -13.18
N ILE A 115 10.48 -5.64 -13.75
CA ILE A 115 10.25 -7.02 -13.32
C ILE A 115 10.94 -8.06 -14.22
N ASN A 116 11.04 -7.80 -15.52
CA ASN A 116 11.68 -8.71 -16.45
C ASN A 116 13.18 -8.44 -16.54
N LYS A 117 14.01 -9.44 -16.18
CA LYS A 117 15.46 -9.31 -16.12
C LYS A 117 16.10 -9.01 -17.49
N GLU A 118 15.55 -9.53 -18.58
CA GLU A 118 16.05 -9.27 -19.94
C GLU A 118 15.71 -7.83 -20.36
N ALA A 119 14.47 -7.41 -20.13
CA ALA A 119 14.02 -6.04 -20.43
C ALA A 119 14.79 -5.00 -19.61
N LYS A 120 14.96 -5.23 -18.30
CA LYS A 120 15.75 -4.35 -17.43
C LYS A 120 17.17 -4.14 -17.97
N LYS A 121 17.88 -5.23 -18.29
CA LYS A 121 19.22 -5.16 -18.89
C LYS A 121 19.22 -4.41 -20.22
N GLN A 122 18.23 -4.63 -21.08
CA GLN A 122 18.13 -3.91 -22.35
C GLN A 122 17.97 -2.40 -22.14
N LYS A 123 17.13 -1.99 -21.18
CA LYS A 123 16.98 -0.58 -20.83
C LYS A 123 18.28 0.02 -20.30
N GLU A 124 18.98 -0.69 -19.43
CA GLU A 124 20.29 -0.26 -18.90
C GLU A 124 21.36 -0.15 -19.99
N LEU A 125 21.33 -1.02 -21.00
CA LEU A 125 22.25 -0.93 -22.16
C LEU A 125 22.02 0.34 -23.00
N ILE A 126 20.77 0.81 -23.10
CA ILE A 126 20.40 1.96 -23.91
C ILE A 126 20.54 3.27 -23.14
N GLU A 127 20.07 3.33 -21.90
CA GLU A 127 20.04 4.56 -21.10
C GLU A 127 21.24 4.71 -20.16
N GLY A 128 22.01 3.64 -19.98
CA GLY A 128 23.02 3.50 -18.93
C GLY A 128 22.41 3.05 -17.60
N TYR A 129 23.21 2.32 -16.81
CA TYR A 129 22.83 1.99 -15.44
C TYR A 129 22.94 3.24 -14.55
N LYS A 130 21.90 3.47 -13.74
CA LYS A 130 21.88 4.49 -12.69
C LYS A 130 21.35 3.84 -11.42
N LYS A 131 22.10 3.97 -10.33
CA LYS A 131 21.65 3.55 -9.01
C LYS A 131 20.51 4.45 -8.55
N ASP A 132 19.55 3.87 -7.82
CA ASP A 132 18.42 4.62 -7.28
C ASP A 132 18.92 5.67 -6.29
N GLN A 133 18.30 6.86 -6.28
CA GLN A 133 18.75 7.94 -5.38
C GLN A 133 18.47 7.61 -3.93
N LEU A 134 17.39 6.87 -3.66
CA LEU A 134 17.08 6.38 -2.33
C LEU A 134 18.13 5.38 -1.88
N ASP A 135 18.51 4.42 -2.73
CA ASP A 135 19.56 3.44 -2.40
C ASP A 135 20.88 4.15 -2.03
N VAL A 136 21.28 5.14 -2.83
CA VAL A 136 22.49 5.95 -2.57
C VAL A 136 22.39 6.70 -1.25
N PHE A 137 21.23 7.28 -0.94
CA PHE A 137 21.01 7.98 0.33
C PHE A 137 21.12 7.01 1.52
N LEU A 138 20.48 5.85 1.43
CA LEU A 138 20.41 4.88 2.53
C LEU A 138 21.77 4.24 2.84
N GLU A 139 22.57 3.96 1.82
CA GLU A 139 23.92 3.42 1.98
C GLU A 139 24.88 4.36 2.72
N ASP A 140 24.68 5.67 2.61
CA ASP A 140 25.43 6.67 3.38
C ASP A 140 24.82 6.89 4.77
N TYR A 141 23.50 6.93 4.85
CA TYR A 141 22.78 7.36 6.05
C TYR A 141 22.68 6.28 7.13
N ILE A 142 22.42 5.03 6.77
CA ILE A 142 22.20 3.92 7.72
C ILE A 142 23.43 3.67 8.63
N PRO A 143 24.67 3.60 8.11
CA PRO A 143 25.85 3.42 8.96
C PRO A 143 25.96 4.50 10.04
N GLN A 144 25.63 5.75 9.69
CA GLN A 144 25.66 6.88 10.63
C GLN A 144 24.58 6.78 11.72
N VAL A 145 23.43 6.19 11.41
CA VAL A 145 22.36 5.94 12.39
C VAL A 145 22.78 4.85 13.38
N LEU A 146 23.31 3.74 12.86
CA LEU A 146 23.79 2.63 13.67
C LEU A 146 24.95 3.04 14.60
N GLU A 147 25.91 3.81 14.07
CA GLU A 147 27.02 4.34 14.86
C GLU A 147 26.53 5.26 16.00
N GLU A 148 25.56 6.14 15.73
CA GLU A 148 25.00 7.03 16.75
C GLU A 148 24.28 6.24 17.86
N SER A 149 23.44 5.27 17.48
CA SER A 149 22.74 4.38 18.41
C SER A 149 23.75 3.65 19.31
N ALA A 150 24.80 3.06 18.72
CA ALA A 150 25.83 2.34 19.46
C ALA A 150 26.62 3.24 20.43
N ASN A 151 26.99 4.45 19.99
CA ASN A 151 27.77 5.40 20.80
C ASN A 151 26.97 6.01 21.95
N SER A 152 25.70 6.35 21.70
CA SER A 152 24.80 6.93 22.70
C SER A 152 24.16 5.89 23.61
N GLN A 153 24.12 4.62 23.18
CA GLN A 153 23.36 3.53 23.82
C GLN A 153 21.85 3.79 23.86
N GLU A 154 21.34 4.56 22.88
CA GLU A 154 19.94 4.91 22.74
C GLU A 154 19.35 4.29 21.47
N ILE A 155 18.11 3.78 21.56
CA ILE A 155 17.39 3.20 20.42
C ILE A 155 16.91 4.30 19.46
N PHE A 156 16.48 5.44 20.01
CA PHE A 156 15.91 6.55 19.26
C PHE A 156 16.95 7.66 19.09
N VAL A 157 17.44 7.85 17.86
CA VAL A 157 18.57 8.77 17.60
C VAL A 157 18.32 9.68 16.40
N LYS A 158 19.11 10.77 16.33
CA LYS A 158 19.13 11.75 15.23
C LYS A 158 17.72 12.17 14.77
N PRO A 159 16.95 12.88 15.63
CA PRO A 159 15.62 13.32 15.24
C PRO A 159 15.67 14.27 14.05
N VAL A 160 14.64 14.19 13.21
CA VAL A 160 14.39 15.11 12.10
C VAL A 160 12.98 15.69 12.30
N THR A 161 12.89 17.03 12.30
CA THR A 161 11.59 17.71 12.35
C THR A 161 11.17 18.10 10.94
N PHE A 162 9.98 17.68 10.57
CA PHE A 162 9.36 17.98 9.29
C PHE A 162 8.21 18.95 9.49
N LYS A 163 8.11 19.94 8.60
CA LYS A 163 6.89 20.71 8.42
C LYS A 163 6.30 20.34 7.06
N LEU A 164 5.10 19.78 7.11
CA LEU A 164 4.38 19.17 6.02
C LEU A 164 3.28 20.12 5.57
N ASN A 165 3.27 20.49 4.29
CA ASN A 165 2.22 21.27 3.66
C ASN A 165 1.49 20.37 2.66
N TYR A 166 0.33 19.84 3.07
CA TYR A 166 -0.42 18.85 2.31
C TYR A 166 -1.65 19.45 1.66
N THR A 167 -1.77 19.29 0.35
CA THR A 167 -2.84 19.88 -0.47
C THR A 167 -3.55 18.81 -1.26
N VAL A 168 -4.88 18.89 -1.29
CA VAL A 168 -5.76 18.14 -2.21
C VAL A 168 -6.54 19.12 -3.06
N THR A 169 -6.56 18.89 -4.37
CA THR A 169 -7.24 19.76 -5.34
C THR A 169 -8.28 18.95 -6.11
N VAL A 170 -9.56 19.23 -5.86
CA VAL A 170 -10.68 18.69 -6.65
C VAL A 170 -10.79 19.46 -7.95
N GLU A 171 -10.90 18.73 -9.07
CA GLU A 171 -11.04 19.32 -10.39
C GLU A 171 -12.27 20.25 -10.47
N ALA A 172 -12.14 21.33 -11.24
CA ALA A 172 -13.25 22.24 -11.49
C ALA A 172 -14.44 21.48 -12.10
N ASN A 173 -15.64 21.76 -11.60
CA ASN A 173 -16.90 21.14 -12.04
C ASN A 173 -17.01 19.61 -11.82
N ALA A 174 -16.09 18.96 -11.10
CA ALA A 174 -16.26 17.56 -10.69
C ALA A 174 -17.43 17.37 -9.71
N VAL A 175 -17.78 18.43 -9.00
CA VAL A 175 -18.93 18.51 -8.09
C VAL A 175 -19.81 19.71 -8.51
N PRO A 176 -21.15 19.57 -8.52
CA PRO A 176 -22.04 20.67 -8.89
C PRO A 176 -21.85 21.92 -8.02
N ASP A 177 -21.95 23.09 -8.65
CA ASP A 177 -21.95 24.38 -7.94
C ASP A 177 -22.99 24.38 -6.81
N GLY A 178 -22.58 24.83 -5.62
CA GLY A 178 -23.48 24.83 -4.47
C GLY A 178 -23.23 23.73 -3.46
N GLU A 179 -22.72 22.58 -3.91
CA GLU A 179 -22.63 21.36 -3.11
C GLU A 179 -21.46 21.36 -2.14
N ILE A 180 -21.62 20.65 -1.03
CA ILE A 180 -20.57 20.50 -0.02
C ILE A 180 -19.73 19.26 -0.34
N ILE A 181 -18.44 19.48 -0.55
CA ILE A 181 -17.41 18.44 -0.59
C ILE A 181 -16.92 18.22 0.83
N LYS A 182 -16.94 16.97 1.25
CA LYS A 182 -16.33 16.48 2.48
C LYS A 182 -14.99 15.86 2.13
N CYS A 183 -13.96 16.20 2.90
CA CYS A 183 -12.59 15.76 2.65
C CYS A 183 -11.98 15.22 3.94
N TRP A 184 -11.38 14.03 3.86
CA TRP A 184 -10.54 13.44 4.90
C TRP A 184 -9.12 13.48 4.41
N LEU A 185 -8.23 14.14 5.15
CA LEU A 185 -6.79 14.15 4.87
C LEU A 185 -6.04 13.33 5.93
N PRO A 186 -4.90 12.68 5.57
CA PRO A 186 -4.02 11.98 6.50
C PRO A 186 -3.57 12.91 7.63
N PHE A 187 -3.65 12.43 8.87
CA PHE A 187 -3.16 13.15 10.03
C PHE A 187 -2.24 12.25 10.86
N PRO A 188 -1.02 12.71 11.25
CA PRO A 188 -0.05 11.85 11.92
C PRO A 188 -0.57 11.20 13.22
N ARG A 189 -0.20 9.93 13.41
CA ARG A 189 -0.52 9.14 14.60
C ARG A 189 0.34 9.56 15.79
N GLU A 190 -0.28 9.70 16.95
CA GLU A 190 0.41 9.91 18.22
C GLU A 190 0.66 8.58 18.93
N GLY A 191 1.49 8.58 19.98
CA GLY A 191 1.72 7.42 20.85
C GLY A 191 2.85 6.49 20.40
N HIS A 192 3.61 6.89 19.38
CA HIS A 192 4.83 6.21 18.94
C HIS A 192 6.05 6.91 19.52
N GLN A 193 7.01 6.14 20.06
CA GLN A 193 8.21 6.73 20.65
C GLN A 193 9.09 7.42 19.60
N ARG A 194 9.09 6.92 18.36
CA ARG A 194 9.83 7.50 17.23
C ARG A 194 9.11 8.63 16.48
N GLN A 195 7.87 8.97 16.82
CA GLN A 195 7.11 10.03 16.16
C GLN A 195 6.38 10.87 17.21
N VAL A 196 6.91 12.08 17.46
CA VAL A 196 6.52 12.94 18.57
C VAL A 196 6.34 14.39 18.11
N ASP A 197 5.96 15.26 19.04
CA ASP A 197 5.80 16.71 18.82
C ASP A 197 4.91 17.08 17.63
N ILE A 198 3.85 16.29 17.41
CA ILE A 198 2.86 16.54 16.35
C ILE A 198 2.09 17.82 16.67
N LYS A 199 2.18 18.80 15.77
CA LYS A 199 1.49 20.08 15.88
C LYS A 199 0.71 20.36 14.62
N PHE A 200 -0.61 20.53 14.76
CA PHE A 200 -1.41 21.13 13.71
C PHE A 200 -1.13 22.64 13.67
N ILE A 201 -0.72 23.15 12.50
CA ILE A 201 -0.33 24.55 12.31
C ILE A 201 -1.45 25.36 11.67
N ALA A 202 -2.04 24.86 10.59
CA ALA A 202 -3.09 25.57 9.86
C ALA A 202 -3.92 24.62 8.98
N ALA A 203 -5.13 25.05 8.64
CA ALA A 203 -5.90 24.55 7.50
C ALA A 203 -6.50 25.74 6.73
N ASN A 204 -6.82 25.54 5.46
CA ASN A 204 -7.48 26.57 4.64
C ASN A 204 -9.02 26.61 4.79
N VAL A 205 -9.52 26.23 5.97
CA VAL A 205 -10.92 26.26 6.40
C VAL A 205 -11.00 26.64 7.87
N ASP A 206 -12.11 27.24 8.28
CA ASP A 206 -12.32 27.67 9.66
C ASP A 206 -12.77 26.51 10.58
N GLU A 207 -13.48 25.52 10.02
CA GLU A 207 -14.02 24.38 10.77
C GLU A 207 -13.42 23.06 10.28
N TYR A 208 -12.96 22.26 11.23
CA TYR A 208 -12.37 20.94 10.98
C TYR A 208 -12.57 20.01 12.17
N ILE A 209 -12.41 18.70 11.94
CA ILE A 209 -12.45 17.68 12.99
C ILE A 209 -11.20 16.81 12.86
N ILE A 210 -10.31 16.85 13.85
CA ILE A 210 -9.19 15.89 13.94
C ILE A 210 -9.71 14.66 14.69
N ALA A 211 -9.61 13.49 14.05
CA ALA A 211 -10.00 12.23 14.65
C ALA A 211 -9.16 11.93 15.90
N SER A 212 -9.78 11.29 16.90
CA SER A 212 -9.04 10.83 18.09
C SER A 212 -7.98 9.80 17.70
N ASN A 213 -6.94 9.67 18.52
CA ASN A 213 -5.88 8.69 18.30
C ASN A 213 -6.34 7.23 18.52
N ASP A 214 -7.61 6.95 18.78
CA ASP A 214 -8.17 5.60 18.73
C ASP A 214 -8.42 5.13 17.29
N ASN A 215 -8.56 6.08 16.35
CA ASN A 215 -8.77 5.80 14.93
C ASN A 215 -7.44 5.39 14.28
N GLN A 216 -7.27 4.10 14.01
CA GLN A 216 -6.01 3.54 13.51
C GLN A 216 -5.60 4.11 12.15
N GLN A 217 -6.55 4.62 11.36
CA GLN A 217 -6.31 5.48 10.21
C GLN A 217 -6.79 6.89 10.58
N ARG A 218 -5.87 7.71 11.09
CA ARG A 218 -6.23 9.00 11.70
C ARG A 218 -6.34 10.07 10.63
N THR A 219 -7.42 10.85 10.72
CA THR A 219 -7.78 11.82 9.70
C THR A 219 -8.00 13.21 10.30
N ILE A 220 -7.78 14.24 9.49
CA ILE A 220 -8.44 15.53 9.67
C ILE A 220 -9.55 15.68 8.62
N TYR A 221 -10.76 15.93 9.11
CA TYR A 221 -11.95 16.10 8.29
C TYR A 221 -12.24 17.58 8.06
N LEU A 222 -12.48 17.94 6.80
CA LEU A 222 -12.69 19.30 6.31
C LEU A 222 -13.93 19.34 5.40
N GLN A 223 -14.56 20.50 5.27
CA GLN A 223 -15.66 20.72 4.34
C GLN A 223 -15.51 22.03 3.59
N LYS A 224 -15.79 22.01 2.27
CA LYS A 224 -15.84 23.22 1.44
C LYS A 224 -16.96 23.11 0.42
N LYS A 225 -17.50 24.26 0.03
CA LYS A 225 -18.48 24.37 -1.03
C LYS A 225 -17.77 24.35 -2.39
N ALA A 226 -18.29 23.57 -3.33
CA ALA A 226 -17.84 23.60 -4.72
C ALA A 226 -18.36 24.87 -5.41
N GLU A 227 -17.48 25.50 -6.18
CA GLU A 227 -17.77 26.71 -6.96
C GLU A 227 -17.66 26.43 -8.45
N LYS A 228 -18.63 26.94 -9.21
CA LYS A 228 -18.65 26.78 -10.66
C LYS A 228 -17.34 27.25 -11.32
N ASP A 229 -16.80 26.41 -12.21
CA ASP A 229 -15.60 26.68 -13.02
C ASP A 229 -14.33 26.95 -12.18
N GLN A 230 -14.32 26.58 -10.89
CA GLN A 230 -13.17 26.69 -10.00
C GLN A 230 -12.82 25.33 -9.37
N PRO A 231 -11.53 24.98 -9.23
CA PRO A 231 -11.13 23.82 -8.45
C PRO A 231 -11.38 24.07 -6.96
N THR A 232 -11.73 23.02 -6.21
CA THR A 232 -11.86 23.11 -4.75
C THR A 232 -10.59 22.61 -4.09
N VAL A 233 -9.86 23.50 -3.43
CA VAL A 233 -8.58 23.18 -2.78
C VAL A 233 -8.78 23.00 -1.27
N PHE A 234 -8.35 21.87 -0.74
CA PHE A 234 -8.19 21.59 0.69
C PHE A 234 -6.71 21.59 1.04
N ASN A 235 -6.34 22.18 2.17
CA ASN A 235 -4.95 22.27 2.60
C ASN A 235 -4.83 22.19 4.12
N ILE A 236 -3.78 21.50 4.58
CA ILE A 236 -3.35 21.46 5.98
C ILE A 236 -1.84 21.64 6.09
N VAL A 237 -1.40 22.21 7.20
CA VAL A 237 0.00 22.30 7.58
C VAL A 237 0.19 21.64 8.94
N VAL A 238 1.12 20.68 9.01
CA VAL A 238 1.42 19.91 10.22
C VAL A 238 2.93 19.89 10.44
N GLU A 239 3.37 20.00 11.68
CA GLU A 239 4.76 19.76 12.07
C GLU A 239 4.84 18.46 12.87
N VAL A 240 5.91 17.69 12.67
CA VAL A 240 6.15 16.41 13.34
C VAL A 240 7.65 16.16 13.46
N THR A 241 8.08 15.56 14.56
CA THR A 241 9.47 15.15 14.77
C THR A 241 9.55 13.64 14.80
N ASN A 242 10.36 13.07 13.91
CA ASN A 242 10.62 11.63 13.89
C ASN A 242 12.05 11.32 14.29
N PHE A 243 12.24 10.18 14.94
CA PHE A 243 13.55 9.61 15.27
C PHE A 243 13.82 8.40 14.39
N ASN A 244 15.10 8.13 14.16
CA ASN A 244 15.51 6.80 13.72
C ASN A 244 15.33 5.85 14.91
N GLU A 245 14.88 4.63 14.64
CA GLU A 245 14.76 3.56 15.64
C GLU A 245 15.71 2.44 15.24
N SER A 246 16.74 2.19 16.06
CA SER A 246 17.74 1.16 15.84
C SER A 246 17.67 0.10 16.93
N ASN A 247 17.20 -1.09 16.59
CA ASN A 247 17.05 -2.19 17.54
C ASN A 247 18.10 -3.28 17.31
N LEU A 248 18.89 -3.58 18.35
CA LEU A 248 19.76 -4.76 18.37
C LEU A 248 18.95 -5.99 18.80
N ILE A 249 18.58 -6.84 17.83
CA ILE A 249 17.77 -8.04 18.09
C ILE A 249 18.68 -9.27 18.13
N LEU A 250 18.90 -9.79 19.34
CA LEU A 250 19.62 -11.05 19.56
C LEU A 250 18.62 -12.22 19.59
N PRO A 251 18.67 -13.16 18.61
CA PRO A 251 17.69 -14.24 18.47
C PRO A 251 17.55 -15.12 19.72
N GLU A 252 18.65 -15.35 20.44
CA GLU A 252 18.73 -16.18 21.64
C GLU A 252 18.04 -15.55 22.87
N LEU A 253 17.81 -14.24 22.85
CA LEU A 253 17.13 -13.52 23.93
C LEU A 253 15.61 -13.42 23.72
N ILE A 254 15.11 -13.83 22.55
CA ILE A 254 13.67 -13.84 22.27
C ILE A 254 13.01 -14.92 23.13
N LYS A 255 12.01 -14.52 23.90
CA LYS A 255 11.28 -15.40 24.81
C LYS A 255 10.22 -16.20 24.04
N PRO A 256 9.76 -17.35 24.56
CA PRO A 256 8.61 -18.04 24.01
C PRO A 256 7.35 -17.17 24.10
N TYR A 257 6.56 -17.12 23.03
CA TYR A 257 5.31 -16.36 23.02
C TYR A 257 4.28 -16.94 24.01
N ASN A 258 3.54 -16.05 24.67
CA ASN A 258 2.29 -16.42 25.32
C ASN A 258 1.17 -16.57 24.26
N THR A 259 1.01 -17.80 23.75
CA THR A 259 0.03 -18.12 22.69
C THR A 259 -1.44 -17.96 23.11
N GLN A 260 -1.70 -17.79 24.42
CA GLN A 260 -3.04 -17.54 24.94
C GLN A 260 -3.38 -16.05 25.02
N SER A 261 -2.39 -15.16 24.92
CA SER A 261 -2.59 -13.71 24.97
C SER A 261 -3.47 -13.20 23.82
N GLY A 262 -4.19 -12.09 24.08
CA GLY A 262 -4.98 -11.41 23.04
C GLY A 262 -4.11 -10.89 21.90
N LEU A 263 -2.93 -10.35 22.21
CA LEU A 263 -1.96 -9.88 21.21
C LEU A 263 -1.59 -11.01 20.24
N TYR A 264 -1.13 -12.15 20.77
CA TYR A 264 -0.71 -13.27 19.92
C TYR A 264 -1.87 -13.73 19.03
N LYS A 265 -3.03 -14.04 19.62
CA LYS A 265 -4.20 -14.54 18.88
C LYS A 265 -4.65 -13.58 17.78
N THR A 266 -4.73 -12.28 18.08
CA THR A 266 -5.14 -11.27 17.09
C THR A 266 -4.13 -11.15 15.97
N PHE A 267 -2.85 -10.98 16.30
CA PHE A 267 -1.84 -10.61 15.32
C PHE A 267 -1.15 -11.81 14.66
N THR A 268 -1.53 -13.05 14.97
CA THR A 268 -1.19 -14.25 14.17
C THR A 268 -2.40 -14.83 13.42
N SER A 269 -3.58 -14.22 13.54
CA SER A 269 -4.79 -14.70 12.85
C SER A 269 -4.87 -14.25 11.39
N GLU A 270 -5.62 -15.00 10.59
CA GLU A 270 -6.11 -14.56 9.28
C GLU A 270 -6.97 -13.31 9.43
N ARG A 271 -6.89 -12.42 8.43
CA ARG A 271 -7.79 -11.28 8.29
C ARG A 271 -8.12 -11.13 6.81
N ILE A 272 -9.18 -11.83 6.43
CA ILE A 272 -9.69 -11.92 5.06
C ILE A 272 -10.16 -10.52 4.61
N PRO A 273 -9.95 -10.15 3.34
CA PRO A 273 -9.39 -11.00 2.28
C PRO A 273 -7.87 -10.92 2.11
N HIS A 274 -7.19 -9.94 2.70
CA HIS A 274 -5.80 -9.66 2.34
C HIS A 274 -4.77 -10.53 3.08
N ILE A 275 -5.09 -11.02 4.29
CA ILE A 275 -4.28 -12.00 5.04
C ILE A 275 -5.07 -13.31 5.07
N ALA A 276 -4.72 -14.22 4.15
CA ALA A 276 -5.36 -15.53 4.03
C ALA A 276 -4.29 -16.63 3.90
N PHE A 277 -4.41 -17.70 4.69
CA PHE A 277 -3.48 -18.83 4.72
C PHE A 277 -3.85 -19.85 3.63
N THR A 278 -3.79 -19.39 2.38
CA THR A 278 -4.07 -20.22 1.20
C THR A 278 -3.01 -21.33 1.07
N GLU A 279 -3.32 -22.39 0.32
CA GLU A 279 -2.35 -23.47 0.06
C GLU A 279 -1.05 -22.97 -0.62
N LYS A 280 -1.11 -21.86 -1.39
CA LYS A 280 0.10 -21.25 -1.97
C LYS A 280 0.98 -20.63 -0.87
N ILE A 281 0.38 -19.95 0.11
CA ILE A 281 1.07 -19.36 1.26
C ILE A 281 1.73 -20.45 2.10
N LYS A 282 1.00 -21.53 2.42
CA LYS A 282 1.52 -22.66 3.20
C LYS A 282 2.76 -23.30 2.55
N LYS A 283 2.64 -23.65 1.26
CA LYS A 283 3.75 -24.24 0.49
C LYS A 283 4.94 -23.31 0.38
N LEU A 284 4.71 -22.01 0.17
CA LEU A 284 5.80 -21.06 0.13
C LEU A 284 6.51 -20.96 1.48
N SER A 285 5.74 -20.92 2.57
CA SER A 285 6.28 -20.90 3.93
C SER A 285 7.12 -22.15 4.22
N GLU A 286 6.65 -23.34 3.84
CA GLU A 286 7.42 -24.59 3.99
C GLU A 286 8.77 -24.51 3.26
N ASN A 287 8.80 -23.93 2.05
CA ASN A 287 10.03 -23.77 1.26
C ASN A 287 11.01 -22.73 1.83
N ILE A 288 10.49 -21.63 2.41
CA ILE A 288 11.33 -20.54 2.92
C ILE A 288 11.77 -20.79 4.37
N VAL A 289 10.80 -21.04 5.26
CA VAL A 289 11.00 -21.11 6.72
C VAL A 289 11.43 -22.51 7.14
N GLY A 290 10.76 -23.54 6.60
CA GLY A 290 11.01 -24.94 6.91
C GLY A 290 10.93 -25.25 8.41
N ASP A 291 12.00 -25.83 8.95
CA ASP A 291 12.07 -26.23 10.36
C ASP A 291 12.58 -25.14 11.30
N GLU A 292 12.73 -23.90 10.84
CA GLU A 292 13.09 -22.79 11.72
C GLU A 292 12.03 -22.57 12.81
N ARG A 293 12.48 -22.36 14.04
CA ARG A 293 11.61 -22.14 15.21
C ARG A 293 11.90 -20.82 15.91
N ASN A 294 13.05 -20.21 15.66
CA ASN A 294 13.33 -18.87 16.15
C ASN A 294 12.53 -17.85 15.31
N PRO A 295 11.66 -17.04 15.93
CA PRO A 295 10.77 -16.17 15.18
C PRO A 295 11.53 -15.07 14.39
N TYR A 296 12.65 -14.57 14.90
CA TYR A 296 13.45 -13.59 14.16
C TYR A 296 14.17 -14.24 12.97
N LEU A 297 14.76 -15.42 13.14
CA LEU A 297 15.40 -16.12 12.02
C LEU A 297 14.37 -16.53 10.94
N ALA A 298 13.16 -16.91 11.34
CA ALA A 298 12.06 -17.16 10.41
C ALA A 298 11.66 -15.88 9.66
N ALA A 299 11.48 -14.75 10.37
CA ALA A 299 11.20 -13.45 9.76
C ALA A 299 12.33 -13.03 8.80
N LYS A 300 13.59 -13.24 9.16
CA LYS A 300 14.77 -12.96 8.34
C LYS A 300 14.75 -13.73 7.02
N LYS A 301 14.46 -15.03 7.05
CA LYS A 301 14.31 -15.83 5.82
C LYS A 301 13.20 -15.31 4.91
N ILE A 302 12.05 -14.94 5.50
CA ILE A 302 10.92 -14.37 4.75
C ILE A 302 11.31 -13.02 4.12
N PHE A 303 11.93 -12.14 4.91
CA PHE A 303 12.40 -10.81 4.48
C PHE A 303 13.40 -10.92 3.32
N THR A 304 14.45 -11.74 3.48
CA THR A 304 15.44 -12.01 2.43
C THR A 304 14.77 -12.53 1.17
N TRP A 305 13.88 -13.52 1.29
CA TRP A 305 13.20 -14.07 0.12
C TRP A 305 12.37 -13.03 -0.61
N ILE A 306 11.61 -12.19 0.10
CA ILE A 306 10.83 -11.11 -0.52
C ILE A 306 11.76 -10.10 -1.21
N SER A 307 12.84 -9.68 -0.56
CA SER A 307 13.81 -8.74 -1.12
C SER A 307 14.45 -9.25 -2.41
N GLU A 308 14.75 -10.55 -2.48
CA GLU A 308 15.45 -11.15 -3.63
C GLU A 308 14.50 -11.60 -4.77
N ASN A 309 13.25 -11.93 -4.46
CA ASN A 309 12.34 -12.60 -5.40
C ASN A 309 11.12 -11.76 -5.81
N ILE A 310 10.80 -10.69 -5.07
CA ILE A 310 9.64 -9.83 -5.35
C ILE A 310 10.13 -8.42 -5.70
N PRO A 311 10.45 -8.15 -6.99
CA PRO A 311 10.83 -6.82 -7.43
C PRO A 311 9.71 -5.80 -7.19
N TRP A 312 10.12 -4.56 -6.92
CA TRP A 312 9.18 -3.46 -6.82
C TRP A 312 8.60 -3.10 -8.20
N ALA A 313 7.29 -2.94 -8.27
CA ALA A 313 6.58 -2.53 -9.48
C ALA A 313 5.36 -1.70 -9.10
N GLY A 314 4.98 -0.73 -9.94
CA GLY A 314 3.81 0.10 -9.65
C GLY A 314 2.55 -0.76 -9.65
N ALA A 315 1.74 -0.67 -8.61
CA ALA A 315 0.55 -1.50 -8.46
C ALA A 315 -0.70 -0.87 -9.09
N ARG A 316 -1.71 -1.72 -9.23
CA ARG A 316 -3.12 -1.32 -9.35
C ARG A 316 -3.58 -0.70 -8.04
N GLU A 317 -4.63 0.11 -8.09
CA GLU A 317 -5.24 0.60 -6.86
C GLU A 317 -5.76 -0.56 -6.01
N TYR A 318 -5.49 -0.57 -4.70
CA TYR A 318 -5.76 -1.73 -3.84
C TYR A 318 -7.23 -2.07 -3.75
N SER A 319 -8.11 -1.08 -3.91
CA SER A 319 -9.56 -1.30 -4.01
C SER A 319 -10.00 -2.15 -5.20
N THR A 320 -9.11 -2.47 -6.14
CA THR A 320 -9.39 -3.36 -7.27
C THR A 320 -8.79 -4.76 -7.09
N ILE A 321 -8.03 -5.01 -6.01
CA ILE A 321 -7.35 -6.27 -5.73
C ILE A 321 -8.11 -7.03 -4.63
N GLU A 322 -8.68 -8.18 -4.99
CA GLU A 322 -9.49 -8.99 -4.06
C GLU A 322 -8.67 -9.55 -2.89
N ASN A 323 -7.52 -10.14 -3.18
CA ASN A 323 -6.58 -10.63 -2.17
C ASN A 323 -5.16 -10.21 -2.56
N ILE A 324 -4.60 -9.26 -1.82
CA ILE A 324 -3.30 -8.67 -2.11
C ILE A 324 -2.15 -9.66 -1.88
N SER A 325 -2.20 -10.46 -0.81
CA SER A 325 -1.15 -11.46 -0.57
C SER A 325 -1.10 -12.52 -1.69
N ASP A 326 -2.26 -13.03 -2.15
CA ASP A 326 -2.31 -13.96 -3.29
C ASP A 326 -1.95 -13.28 -4.62
N TYR A 327 -2.35 -12.01 -4.82
CA TYR A 327 -1.94 -11.23 -5.99
C TYR A 327 -0.41 -11.12 -6.07
N CYS A 328 0.26 -10.77 -4.97
CA CYS A 328 1.72 -10.73 -4.90
C CYS A 328 2.35 -12.08 -5.28
N LEU A 329 1.84 -13.18 -4.72
CA LEU A 329 2.36 -14.51 -4.99
C LEU A 329 2.16 -14.98 -6.43
N THR A 330 1.05 -14.57 -7.04
CA THR A 330 0.69 -14.95 -8.41
C THR A 330 1.42 -14.09 -9.43
N ARG A 331 1.58 -12.79 -9.17
CA ARG A 331 2.24 -11.84 -10.08
C ARG A 331 3.76 -11.79 -9.90
N LYS A 332 4.29 -12.22 -8.76
CA LYS A 332 5.73 -12.22 -8.42
C LYS A 332 6.36 -10.83 -8.45
N HIS A 333 5.59 -9.79 -8.17
CA HIS A 333 6.02 -8.41 -7.98
C HIS A 333 4.98 -7.66 -7.17
N GLY A 334 5.33 -6.50 -6.62
CA GLY A 334 4.40 -5.66 -5.87
C GLY A 334 5.04 -4.35 -5.46
N ASP A 335 4.22 -3.35 -5.15
CA ASP A 335 4.68 -2.14 -4.47
C ASP A 335 4.80 -2.38 -2.95
N CYS A 336 4.98 -1.29 -2.19
CA CYS A 336 5.26 -1.34 -0.75
C CYS A 336 4.16 -2.07 0.04
N GLY A 337 2.88 -1.72 -0.13
CA GLY A 337 1.79 -2.39 0.56
C GLY A 337 1.53 -3.82 0.10
N ILE A 338 1.70 -4.13 -1.19
CA ILE A 338 1.59 -5.52 -1.69
C ILE A 338 2.68 -6.42 -1.07
N LYS A 339 3.91 -5.93 -1.01
CA LYS A 339 5.03 -6.65 -0.35
C LYS A 339 4.78 -6.77 1.15
N THR A 340 4.28 -5.73 1.81
CA THR A 340 3.92 -5.71 3.24
C THR A 340 2.90 -6.78 3.59
N LEU A 341 1.78 -6.84 2.86
CA LEU A 341 0.73 -7.81 3.14
C LEU A 341 1.18 -9.25 2.88
N LEU A 342 2.05 -9.50 1.90
CA LEU A 342 2.67 -10.82 1.74
C LEU A 342 3.57 -11.17 2.93
N PHE A 343 4.46 -10.26 3.34
CA PHE A 343 5.36 -10.46 4.48
C PHE A 343 4.56 -10.75 5.75
N MET A 344 3.58 -9.90 6.09
CA MET A 344 2.70 -10.10 7.23
C MET A 344 1.98 -11.44 7.15
N THR A 345 1.44 -11.83 5.99
CA THR A 345 0.74 -13.11 5.84
C THR A 345 1.65 -14.30 6.14
N LEU A 346 2.91 -14.29 5.67
CA LEU A 346 3.89 -15.32 5.97
C LEU A 346 4.31 -15.29 7.45
N CYS A 347 4.55 -14.12 8.05
CA CYS A 347 4.84 -14.00 9.48
C CYS A 347 3.72 -14.57 10.34
N ARG A 348 2.48 -14.13 10.11
CA ARG A 348 1.31 -14.59 10.87
C ARG A 348 1.10 -16.09 10.75
N TYR A 349 1.26 -16.64 9.54
CA TYR A 349 1.18 -18.09 9.31
C TYR A 349 2.22 -18.88 10.12
N ASN A 350 3.43 -18.32 10.28
CA ASN A 350 4.51 -18.90 11.10
C ASN A 350 4.41 -18.53 12.59
N GLY A 351 3.28 -17.99 13.04
CA GLY A 351 3.06 -17.67 14.46
C GLY A 351 3.88 -16.47 14.96
N ILE A 352 4.32 -15.59 14.06
CA ILE A 352 4.98 -14.32 14.39
C ILE A 352 3.90 -13.22 14.34
N PRO A 353 3.58 -12.55 15.46
CA PRO A 353 2.58 -11.51 15.44
C PRO A 353 3.03 -10.32 14.58
N ALA A 354 2.20 -9.89 13.64
CA ALA A 354 2.52 -8.80 12.70
C ALA A 354 1.33 -7.84 12.55
N LYS A 355 1.57 -6.53 12.49
CA LYS A 355 0.55 -5.49 12.24
C LYS A 355 1.00 -4.49 11.17
N TRP A 356 0.03 -3.87 10.51
CA TRP A 356 0.26 -2.95 9.40
C TRP A 356 0.65 -1.57 9.92
N GLN A 357 1.54 -0.87 9.22
CA GLN A 357 1.77 0.55 9.43
C GLN A 357 1.96 1.25 8.07
N SER A 358 1.42 2.44 7.89
CA SER A 358 1.68 3.19 6.66
C SER A 358 1.55 4.69 6.80
N GLY A 359 2.06 5.40 5.79
CA GLY A 359 1.95 6.85 5.68
C GLY A 359 2.79 7.35 4.53
N TRP A 360 3.84 8.09 4.82
CA TRP A 360 4.70 8.69 3.79
C TRP A 360 6.18 8.41 4.08
N MET A 361 6.95 8.21 3.02
CA MET A 361 8.40 8.40 3.05
C MET A 361 8.71 9.86 2.73
N LEU A 362 9.57 10.47 3.54
CA LEU A 362 9.90 11.89 3.50
C LEU A 362 11.37 12.14 3.16
N HIS A 363 12.06 11.20 2.53
CA HIS A 363 13.47 11.34 2.19
C HIS A 363 13.71 12.55 1.27
N PRO A 364 14.80 13.31 1.44
CA PRO A 364 15.10 14.45 0.57
C PRO A 364 15.13 14.05 -0.91
N GLY A 365 14.23 14.63 -1.71
CA GLY A 365 14.11 14.34 -3.14
C GLY A 365 13.19 13.17 -3.48
N GLU A 366 12.77 12.37 -2.49
CA GLU A 366 11.93 11.18 -2.67
C GLU A 366 10.76 11.19 -1.67
N VAL A 367 9.84 12.15 -1.83
CA VAL A 367 8.63 12.25 -1.01
C VAL A 367 7.51 11.45 -1.66
N ASN A 368 7.06 10.38 -1.01
CA ASN A 368 6.06 9.47 -1.59
C ASN A 368 5.22 8.74 -0.54
N LEU A 369 4.15 8.10 -0.98
CA LEU A 369 3.36 7.18 -0.16
C LEU A 369 4.19 5.93 0.16
N HIS A 370 4.03 5.38 1.36
CA HIS A 370 4.76 4.20 1.75
C HIS A 370 4.08 3.35 2.83
N ASP A 371 4.19 2.03 2.69
CA ASP A 371 3.62 1.04 3.58
C ASP A 371 4.69 0.06 4.06
N TRP A 372 4.61 -0.30 5.34
CA TRP A 372 5.49 -1.24 6.00
C TRP A 372 4.72 -1.95 7.13
N CYS A 373 5.40 -2.67 8.01
CA CYS A 373 4.75 -3.33 9.12
C CYS A 373 5.56 -3.25 10.41
N GLU A 374 4.96 -3.74 11.48
CA GLU A 374 5.67 -4.07 12.72
C GLU A 374 5.47 -5.56 13.00
N ILE A 375 6.50 -6.20 13.56
CA ILE A 375 6.42 -7.55 14.11
C ILE A 375 6.73 -7.53 15.60
N TYR A 376 6.12 -8.44 16.36
CA TYR A 376 6.32 -8.50 17.80
C TYR A 376 7.24 -9.67 18.16
N PHE A 377 8.28 -9.40 18.97
CA PHE A 377 9.10 -10.43 19.60
C PHE A 377 8.96 -10.35 21.12
N GLU A 378 8.61 -11.48 21.75
CA GLU A 378 8.47 -11.51 23.21
C GLU A 378 9.81 -11.19 23.89
N GLY A 379 9.81 -10.18 24.76
CA GLY A 379 11.02 -9.65 25.39
C GLY A 379 11.57 -8.36 24.75
N TYR A 380 11.26 -8.10 23.48
CA TYR A 380 11.64 -6.85 22.78
C TYR A 380 10.44 -5.92 22.57
N GLY A 381 9.27 -6.47 22.26
CA GLY A 381 8.09 -5.68 21.90
C GLY A 381 7.86 -5.65 20.39
N TRP A 382 7.14 -4.63 19.92
CA TRP A 382 6.94 -4.36 18.50
C TRP A 382 8.18 -3.68 17.93
N VAL A 383 8.67 -4.19 16.80
CA VAL A 383 9.77 -3.60 16.04
C VAL A 383 9.35 -3.39 14.58
N PRO A 384 9.79 -2.30 13.93
CA PRO A 384 9.43 -2.00 12.56
C PRO A 384 10.11 -2.95 11.57
N VAL A 385 9.44 -3.24 10.46
CA VAL A 385 9.98 -3.99 9.33
C VAL A 385 9.51 -3.37 8.03
N ASP A 386 10.46 -3.01 7.17
CA ASP A 386 10.20 -2.51 5.82
C ASP A 386 10.86 -3.41 4.76
N GLN A 387 10.10 -4.44 4.38
CA GLN A 387 10.43 -5.35 3.29
C GLN A 387 10.38 -4.69 1.90
N SER A 388 9.79 -3.49 1.76
CA SER A 388 9.75 -2.78 0.49
C SER A 388 11.13 -2.22 0.16
N PHE A 389 11.76 -1.54 1.11
CA PHE A 389 13.16 -1.09 1.02
C PHE A 389 14.10 -2.31 1.05
N GLY A 390 13.76 -3.33 1.84
CA GLY A 390 14.42 -4.64 1.76
C GLY A 390 15.88 -4.61 2.24
N LEU A 391 16.73 -5.41 1.59
CA LEU A 391 18.15 -5.51 1.94
C LEU A 391 18.93 -4.30 1.42
N ILE A 392 19.76 -3.72 2.29
CA ILE A 392 20.71 -2.67 1.92
C ILE A 392 21.96 -3.31 1.32
N ASP A 393 22.52 -2.68 0.28
CA ASP A 393 23.76 -3.10 -0.36
C ASP A 393 24.95 -2.78 0.55
N SER A 394 25.18 -3.66 1.54
CA SER A 394 26.27 -3.58 2.49
C SER A 394 26.85 -4.97 2.78
N GLU A 395 28.16 -4.99 3.07
CA GLU A 395 28.89 -6.16 3.53
C GLU A 395 28.67 -6.42 5.04
N TYR A 396 28.19 -5.42 5.79
CA TYR A 396 27.91 -5.54 7.22
C TYR A 396 26.47 -6.00 7.46
N GLU A 397 26.31 -7.01 8.31
CA GLU A 397 25.01 -7.67 8.49
C GLU A 397 23.96 -6.74 9.12
N ASP A 398 24.34 -5.89 10.08
CA ASP A 398 23.41 -4.97 10.75
C ASP A 398 22.92 -3.86 9.81
N GLU A 399 23.76 -3.41 8.87
CA GLU A 399 23.36 -2.45 7.82
C GLU A 399 22.46 -3.13 6.79
N LYS A 400 22.87 -4.31 6.31
CA LYS A 400 22.15 -5.09 5.30
C LYS A 400 20.72 -5.43 5.73
N TYR A 401 20.52 -5.74 7.02
CA TYR A 401 19.24 -6.08 7.60
C TYR A 401 18.62 -4.94 8.41
N PHE A 402 19.04 -3.69 8.21
CA PHE A 402 18.55 -2.53 8.97
C PHE A 402 17.01 -2.50 9.04
N TYR A 403 16.33 -2.64 7.89
CA TYR A 403 14.86 -2.63 7.82
C TYR A 403 14.16 -3.92 8.31
N LEU A 404 14.88 -4.83 8.98
CA LEU A 404 14.32 -5.97 9.69
C LEU A 404 14.50 -5.76 11.20
N GLY A 405 13.75 -4.81 11.76
CA GLY A 405 13.78 -4.47 13.17
C GLY A 405 14.17 -3.03 13.44
N SER A 406 14.71 -2.29 12.47
CA SER A 406 15.01 -0.85 12.59
C SER A 406 14.31 -0.07 11.49
N ILE A 407 14.20 1.25 11.66
CA ILE A 407 13.61 2.16 10.66
C ILE A 407 14.22 3.55 10.80
N ASP A 408 14.27 4.31 9.71
CA ASP A 408 14.80 5.67 9.73
C ASP A 408 13.74 6.72 10.17
N ALA A 409 14.22 7.95 10.37
CA ALA A 409 13.39 9.09 10.75
C ALA A 409 12.45 9.58 9.63
N TYR A 410 12.63 9.16 8.37
CA TYR A 410 11.89 9.68 7.22
C TYR A 410 10.57 8.94 6.98
N HIS A 411 10.21 7.96 7.82
CA HIS A 411 8.93 7.25 7.77
C HIS A 411 7.85 7.92 8.64
N LEU A 412 6.97 8.70 8.02
CA LEU A 412 5.82 9.34 8.66
C LEU A 412 4.68 8.35 8.88
N ILE A 413 4.29 8.15 10.14
CA ILE A 413 3.19 7.26 10.54
C ILE A 413 1.85 7.99 10.45
N ILE A 414 0.99 7.55 9.53
CA ILE A 414 -0.41 8.00 9.40
C ILE A 414 -1.40 6.90 9.85
N ASN A 415 -1.05 5.64 9.61
CA ASN A 415 -1.90 4.48 9.84
C ASN A 415 -1.18 3.43 10.68
N ASP A 416 -1.84 2.90 11.71
CA ASP A 416 -1.39 1.74 12.52
C ASP A 416 -2.21 0.46 12.28
N ASP A 417 -3.16 0.54 11.35
CA ASP A 417 -3.91 -0.60 10.84
C ASP A 417 -4.40 -0.31 9.43
N TYR A 418 -4.85 -1.36 8.74
CA TYR A 418 -5.41 -1.26 7.40
C TYR A 418 -6.93 -1.48 7.41
N SER A 419 -7.62 -1.02 6.35
CA SER A 419 -9.06 -1.20 6.15
C SER A 419 -9.92 -0.77 7.35
N SER A 420 -9.52 0.32 8.02
CA SER A 420 -10.25 0.87 9.16
C SER A 420 -11.30 1.88 8.70
N THR A 421 -12.31 2.10 9.55
CA THR A 421 -13.32 3.14 9.31
C THR A 421 -12.71 4.51 9.62
N LEU A 422 -12.99 5.50 8.78
CA LEU A 422 -12.57 6.89 9.01
C LEU A 422 -13.50 7.58 10.02
N PHE A 423 -13.05 8.71 10.57
CA PHE A 423 -13.90 9.54 11.44
C PHE A 423 -13.95 11.01 10.97
N PRO A 424 -15.14 11.58 10.75
CA PRO A 424 -16.45 10.92 10.69
C PRO A 424 -16.50 9.79 9.65
N ALA A 425 -17.40 8.83 9.83
CA ALA A 425 -17.53 7.72 8.88
C ALA A 425 -17.99 8.23 7.51
N LYS A 426 -17.41 7.69 6.45
CA LYS A 426 -17.87 7.93 5.07
C LYS A 426 -19.24 7.30 4.84
N LEU A 427 -20.00 7.92 3.94
CA LEU A 427 -21.30 7.41 3.51
C LEU A 427 -21.18 6.51 2.28
N PHE A 428 -20.22 6.81 1.41
CA PHE A 428 -19.96 6.07 0.19
C PHE A 428 -18.73 5.15 0.34
N PRO A 429 -18.59 4.12 -0.51
CA PRO A 429 -17.43 3.25 -0.49
C PRO A 429 -16.12 4.05 -0.54
N ARG A 430 -15.14 3.59 0.23
CA ARG A 430 -13.83 4.23 0.28
C ARG A 430 -13.10 4.14 -1.06
N SER A 431 -12.34 5.18 -1.41
CA SER A 431 -11.49 5.15 -2.62
C SER A 431 -10.31 4.21 -2.42
N GLU A 432 -9.65 4.33 -1.27
CA GLU A 432 -8.62 3.40 -0.84
C GLU A 432 -9.20 2.48 0.25
N THR A 433 -9.10 1.18 0.06
CA THR A 433 -9.73 0.20 0.97
C THR A 433 -8.76 -0.41 1.96
N VAL A 434 -7.46 -0.14 1.81
CA VAL A 434 -6.40 -0.76 2.62
C VAL A 434 -5.66 0.32 3.39
N ASP A 435 -4.80 1.10 2.75
CA ASP A 435 -4.10 2.21 3.39
C ASP A 435 -4.97 3.49 3.43
N PHE A 436 -4.46 4.56 4.03
CA PHE A 436 -5.10 5.88 3.95
C PHE A 436 -3.98 6.91 3.95
N GLN A 437 -3.48 7.25 2.76
CA GLN A 437 -2.29 8.12 2.63
C GLN A 437 -2.54 9.35 1.76
N ARG A 438 -3.39 9.23 0.73
CA ARG A 438 -3.74 10.33 -0.21
C ARG A 438 -4.89 11.20 0.26
N GLY A 439 -5.62 10.76 1.30
CA GLY A 439 -6.92 11.32 1.64
C GLY A 439 -8.06 10.76 0.79
N GLU A 440 -9.28 11.17 1.14
CA GLU A 440 -10.50 10.74 0.47
C GLU A 440 -11.55 11.84 0.48
N LEU A 441 -12.42 11.86 -0.52
CA LEU A 441 -13.47 12.87 -0.63
C LEU A 441 -14.80 12.26 -1.03
N GLU A 442 -15.89 12.89 -0.59
CA GLU A 442 -17.25 12.57 -1.02
C GLU A 442 -18.10 13.84 -1.03
N TRP A 443 -19.22 13.78 -1.73
CA TRP A 443 -20.30 14.76 -1.63
C TRP A 443 -21.63 14.01 -1.62
N ARG A 444 -22.77 14.70 -1.49
CA ARG A 444 -24.08 14.01 -1.37
C ARG A 444 -24.43 13.09 -2.54
N GLY A 445 -23.78 13.25 -3.70
CA GLY A 445 -24.00 12.43 -4.89
C GLY A 445 -23.04 11.26 -5.06
N GLY A 446 -22.01 11.10 -4.22
CA GLY A 446 -21.11 9.95 -4.30
C GLY A 446 -19.69 10.18 -3.78
N ASN A 447 -18.90 9.11 -3.82
CA ASN A 447 -17.45 9.14 -3.64
C ASN A 447 -16.78 9.90 -4.80
N LEU A 448 -15.72 10.67 -4.50
CA LEU A 448 -14.85 11.25 -5.52
C LEU A 448 -13.59 10.40 -5.59
N TYR A 449 -13.51 9.58 -6.64
CA TYR A 449 -12.37 8.70 -6.87
C TYR A 449 -11.14 9.47 -7.39
N PHE A 450 -9.98 8.81 -7.39
CA PHE A 450 -8.68 9.42 -7.69
C PHE A 450 -8.54 10.03 -9.10
N ASP A 451 -9.49 9.79 -10.00
CA ASP A 451 -9.56 10.40 -11.34
C ASP A 451 -10.31 11.75 -11.36
N LYS A 452 -10.59 12.34 -10.19
CA LYS A 452 -11.35 13.58 -10.02
C LYS A 452 -10.63 14.64 -9.19
N TRP A 453 -9.44 14.32 -8.70
CA TRP A 453 -8.65 15.18 -7.84
C TRP A 453 -7.20 14.72 -7.80
N ASP A 454 -6.32 15.62 -7.40
CA ASP A 454 -4.89 15.36 -7.23
C ASP A 454 -4.41 15.83 -5.86
N TYR A 455 -3.22 15.39 -5.43
CA TYR A 455 -2.61 15.77 -4.17
C TYR A 455 -1.15 16.20 -4.34
N ASN A 456 -0.67 16.98 -3.38
CA ASN A 456 0.72 17.40 -3.31
C ASN A 456 1.19 17.46 -1.85
N MET A 457 2.38 16.95 -1.58
CA MET A 457 3.04 17.00 -0.28
C MET A 457 4.35 17.78 -0.41
N GLU A 458 4.41 18.97 0.19
CA GLU A 458 5.66 19.72 0.32
C GLU A 458 6.24 19.52 1.72
N VAL A 459 7.54 19.28 1.79
CA VAL A 459 8.26 18.96 3.03
C VAL A 459 9.37 19.98 3.27
N GLU A 460 9.33 20.66 4.41
CA GLU A 460 10.41 21.50 4.93
C GLU A 460 11.12 20.73 6.04
N TYR A 461 12.43 20.51 5.88
CA TYR A 461 13.31 19.85 6.84
C TYR A 461 13.95 20.91 7.73
N LYS A 462 13.80 20.78 9.06
CA LYS A 462 14.24 21.80 10.03
C LYS A 462 15.53 21.44 10.76
#